data_AF-A0A962G733-F1
#
_entry.id   AF-A0A962G733-F1
#
_cell.length_a   1.000
_cell.length_b   1.000
_cell.length_c   1.000
_cell.angle_alpha   90.00
_cell.angle_beta   90.00
_cell.angle_gamma   90.00
#
_symmetry.space_group_name_H-M   'P 1'
#
loop_
_entity.id
_entity.type
_entity.pdbx_description
1 polymer ?
#
loop_
_entity_poly.entity_id
_entity_poly.type
_entity_poly.pdbx_seq_one_letter_code
_entity_poly.pdbx_strand_id
1 'polypeptide(L)'
;MAAVRGEDPNGTWVLSVGDDATGDTGTLQSWSLTIISGDVAPTDTVSSFSSTNVPVAIVDNTVANSTLSVSGADAFTCAVQLNTNITHTFAADLEVFLMSPAATTTTITTDNGAGNDDVFNGTQWYDKAGSPATDFAYTNLVTATPLVPEGAM
;
A
#
# COMPACT_ATOMS: atom_id res chain seq x y z
N MET A 1 5.47 7.57 -10.38
CA MET A 1 5.64 7.15 -11.79
C MET A 1 5.13 5.72 -11.99
N ALA A 2 3.88 5.45 -11.62
CA ALA A 2 3.28 4.11 -11.66
C ALA A 2 2.22 3.96 -12.78
N ALA A 3 1.90 5.04 -13.50
CA ALA A 3 0.76 5.10 -14.40
C ALA A 3 0.97 4.37 -15.75
N VAL A 4 2.23 4.21 -16.20
CA VAL A 4 2.55 3.60 -17.51
C VAL A 4 3.36 2.30 -17.38
N ARG A 5 3.47 1.74 -16.17
CA ARG A 5 4.16 0.46 -15.97
C ARG A 5 3.34 -0.66 -16.61
N GLY A 6 3.91 -1.30 -17.64
CA GLY A 6 3.28 -2.42 -18.35
C GLY A 6 2.53 -2.02 -19.64
N GLU A 7 2.47 -0.73 -19.97
CA GLU A 7 1.90 -0.28 -21.25
C GLU A 7 2.93 -0.42 -22.38
N ASP A 8 2.45 -0.63 -23.61
CA ASP A 8 3.30 -0.53 -24.81
C ASP A 8 3.77 0.93 -24.94
N PRO A 9 5.07 1.23 -24.81
CA PRO A 9 5.56 2.61 -24.90
C PRO A 9 5.48 3.17 -26.33
N ASN A 10 5.16 2.33 -27.33
CA ASN A 10 5.06 2.72 -28.73
C ASN A 10 3.77 3.51 -28.98
N GLY A 11 3.92 4.77 -29.37
CA GLY A 11 2.79 5.65 -29.66
C GLY A 11 3.22 7.11 -29.74
N THR A 12 2.27 7.98 -30.05
CA THR A 12 2.50 9.43 -30.01
C THR A 12 2.32 9.92 -28.58
N TRP A 13 3.41 10.39 -27.95
CA TRP A 13 3.37 11.04 -26.65
C TRP A 13 3.05 12.54 -26.82
N VAL A 14 2.09 13.06 -26.05
CA VAL A 14 1.64 14.45 -26.11
C VAL A 14 1.99 15.17 -24.81
N LEU A 15 2.86 16.19 -24.89
CA LEU A 15 3.11 17.14 -23.81
C LEU A 15 2.18 18.36 -24.00
N SER A 16 1.25 18.56 -23.07
CA SER A 16 0.35 19.72 -23.03
C SER A 16 0.81 20.70 -21.97
N VAL A 17 0.98 21.98 -22.35
CA VAL A 17 1.31 23.09 -21.45
C VAL A 17 0.19 24.11 -21.56
N GLY A 18 -0.44 24.47 -20.44
CA GLY A 18 -1.48 25.50 -20.36
C GLY A 18 -1.06 26.61 -19.40
N ASP A 19 -1.35 27.85 -19.76
CA ASP A 19 -1.27 29.03 -18.91
C ASP A 19 -2.70 29.53 -18.67
N ASP A 20 -3.15 29.51 -17.40
CA ASP A 20 -4.53 29.83 -17.00
C ASP A 20 -4.66 31.20 -16.32
N ALA A 21 -3.60 32.01 -16.37
CA ALA A 21 -3.56 33.36 -15.83
C ALA A 21 -3.32 34.43 -16.92
N THR A 22 -3.62 35.68 -16.60
CA THR A 22 -3.40 36.83 -17.50
C THR A 22 -2.16 37.62 -17.08
N GLY A 23 -1.35 38.08 -18.04
CA GLY A 23 -0.34 39.12 -17.81
C GLY A 23 1.06 38.77 -18.30
N ASP A 24 1.37 37.48 -18.43
CA ASP A 24 2.70 36.99 -18.78
C ASP A 24 2.65 36.04 -20.00
N THR A 25 3.82 35.74 -20.60
CA THR A 25 3.96 34.76 -21.69
C THR A 25 5.27 33.99 -21.56
N GLY A 26 5.32 32.78 -22.12
CA GLY A 26 6.51 31.92 -22.11
C GLY A 26 6.71 31.14 -23.42
N THR A 27 7.82 30.40 -23.50
CA THR A 27 8.13 29.53 -24.65
C THR A 27 8.71 28.21 -24.16
N LEU A 28 8.15 27.08 -24.60
CA LEU A 28 8.75 25.76 -24.40
C LEU A 28 9.97 25.61 -25.30
N GLN A 29 11.17 25.65 -24.72
CA GLN A 29 12.43 25.63 -25.48
C GLN A 29 12.81 24.22 -25.96
N SER A 30 12.56 23.20 -25.15
CA SER A 30 12.80 21.80 -25.49
C SER A 30 12.08 20.87 -24.50
N TRP A 31 11.87 19.62 -24.90
CA TRP A 31 11.43 18.55 -24.02
C TRP A 31 12.06 17.23 -24.49
N SER A 32 12.25 16.29 -23.58
CA SER A 32 12.74 14.96 -23.88
C SER A 32 12.05 13.93 -22.99
N LEU A 33 11.97 12.69 -23.49
CA LEU A 33 11.45 11.54 -22.76
C LEU A 33 12.48 10.42 -22.82
N THR A 34 12.90 9.91 -21.66
CA THR A 34 13.70 8.69 -21.57
C THR A 34 12.78 7.54 -21.18
N ILE A 35 12.64 6.55 -22.07
CA ILE A 35 11.85 5.34 -21.82
C ILE A 35 12.81 4.20 -21.49
N ILE A 36 12.58 3.53 -20.35
CA ILE A 36 13.28 2.31 -19.96
C ILE A 36 12.27 1.16 -20.11
N SER A 37 12.45 0.30 -21.11
CA SER A 37 11.53 -0.81 -21.44
C SER A 37 12.23 -2.18 -21.39
N GLY A 38 11.45 -3.25 -21.20
CA GLY A 38 11.90 -4.65 -21.29
C GLY A 38 11.09 -5.44 -22.33
N ASP A 39 11.63 -6.55 -22.84
CA ASP A 39 11.07 -7.39 -23.93
C ASP A 39 9.89 -8.27 -23.49
N VAL A 40 9.67 -8.35 -22.19
CA VAL A 40 8.47 -8.93 -21.58
C VAL A 40 7.94 -7.84 -20.67
N ALA A 41 6.64 -7.55 -20.72
CA ALA A 41 6.00 -6.90 -19.58
C ALA A 41 6.44 -7.71 -18.36
N PRO A 42 6.95 -7.09 -17.28
CA PRO A 42 7.33 -7.85 -16.10
C PRO A 42 6.14 -8.73 -15.74
N THR A 43 6.28 -10.04 -15.88
CA THR A 43 5.24 -10.98 -15.47
C THR A 43 5.28 -10.93 -13.96
N ASP A 44 4.36 -10.17 -13.37
CA ASP A 44 4.20 -10.17 -11.93
C ASP A 44 3.80 -11.58 -11.51
N THR A 45 4.72 -12.28 -10.84
CA THR A 45 4.43 -13.57 -10.24
C THR A 45 3.82 -13.30 -8.87
N VAL A 46 2.56 -13.72 -8.71
CA VAL A 46 1.89 -13.62 -7.41
C VAL A 46 2.30 -14.84 -6.58
N SER A 47 3.13 -14.59 -5.57
CA SER A 47 3.45 -15.57 -4.53
C SER A 47 2.72 -15.21 -3.24
N SER A 48 2.06 -16.19 -2.63
CA SER A 48 1.37 -16.02 -1.35
C SER A 48 2.10 -16.75 -0.23
N PHE A 49 2.22 -16.11 0.91
CA PHE A 49 2.91 -16.62 2.09
C PHE A 49 2.00 -16.47 3.32
N SER A 50 2.19 -17.32 4.33
CA SER A 50 1.37 -17.30 5.55
C SER A 50 2.26 -17.33 6.80
N SER A 51 1.96 -16.45 7.76
CA SER A 51 2.65 -16.38 9.05
C SER A 51 2.57 -17.72 9.78
N THR A 52 3.66 -18.11 10.44
CA THR A 52 3.75 -19.39 11.16
C THR A 52 3.75 -19.25 12.68
N ASN A 53 3.98 -18.05 13.23
CA ASN A 53 4.02 -17.82 14.68
C ASN A 53 2.75 -17.15 15.24
N VAL A 54 1.59 -17.44 14.66
CA VAL A 54 0.28 -16.92 15.12
C VAL A 54 -0.57 -18.05 15.73
N PRO A 55 -1.48 -17.76 16.68
CA PRO A 55 -1.81 -16.45 17.24
C PRO A 55 -0.73 -15.89 18.18
N VAL A 56 -0.59 -14.55 18.19
CA VAL A 56 0.23 -13.80 19.15
C VAL A 56 -0.71 -12.89 19.95
N ALA A 57 -0.58 -12.87 21.28
CA ALA A 57 -1.38 -11.99 22.11
C ALA A 57 -0.88 -10.53 21.99
N ILE A 58 -1.82 -9.60 21.77
CA ILE A 58 -1.59 -8.16 21.90
C ILE A 58 -1.86 -7.80 23.35
N VAL A 59 -0.82 -7.51 24.12
CA VAL A 59 -0.91 -7.17 25.55
C VAL A 59 -0.72 -5.67 25.71
N ASP A 60 -1.56 -5.03 26.53
CA ASP A 60 -1.53 -3.59 26.79
C ASP A 60 -0.13 -3.02 26.98
N ASN A 61 0.15 -1.92 26.27
CA ASN A 61 1.40 -1.16 26.34
C ASN A 61 2.67 -1.99 26.00
N THR A 62 2.51 -3.07 25.24
CA THR A 62 3.62 -3.89 24.73
C THR A 62 3.51 -4.10 23.23
N VAL A 63 4.63 -4.50 22.60
CA VAL A 63 4.67 -4.79 21.17
C VAL A 63 4.59 -6.29 20.93
N ALA A 64 3.53 -6.74 20.25
CA ALA A 64 3.42 -8.08 19.72
C ALA A 64 4.17 -8.19 18.38
N ASN A 65 5.07 -9.17 18.25
CA ASN A 65 5.82 -9.39 17.01
C ASN A 65 5.43 -10.73 16.36
N SER A 66 5.04 -10.66 15.09
CA SER A 66 4.81 -11.84 14.23
C SER A 66 5.84 -11.85 13.10
N THR A 67 6.42 -13.00 12.80
CA THR A 67 7.43 -13.14 11.75
C THR A 67 6.95 -14.06 10.62
N LEU A 68 7.39 -13.75 9.40
CA LEU A 68 7.08 -14.51 8.19
C LEU A 68 8.33 -14.64 7.33
N SER A 69 8.82 -15.87 7.19
CA SER A 69 9.91 -16.18 6.27
C SER A 69 9.37 -16.29 4.84
N VAL A 70 9.88 -15.45 3.94
CA VAL A 70 9.57 -15.49 2.51
C VAL A 70 10.72 -16.17 1.77
N SER A 71 10.43 -17.22 1.01
CA SER A 71 11.41 -17.93 0.18
C SER A 71 10.77 -18.36 -1.14
N GLY A 72 11.52 -18.30 -2.24
CA GLY A 72 11.01 -18.70 -3.57
C GLY A 72 10.23 -17.62 -4.31
N ALA A 73 10.19 -16.39 -3.79
CA ALA A 73 9.75 -15.22 -4.53
C ALA A 73 10.84 -14.76 -5.52
N ASP A 74 10.43 -14.03 -6.56
CA ASP A 74 11.34 -13.42 -7.52
C ASP A 74 12.20 -12.31 -6.89
N ALA A 75 13.24 -11.90 -7.62
CA ALA A 75 14.29 -11.01 -7.10
C ALA A 75 13.82 -9.58 -6.78
N PHE A 76 12.64 -9.15 -7.25
CA PHE A 76 12.13 -7.79 -7.09
C PHE A 76 10.67 -7.77 -6.67
N THR A 77 10.33 -6.89 -5.73
CA THR A 77 8.95 -6.63 -5.31
C THR A 77 8.32 -5.56 -6.22
N CYS A 78 7.20 -5.87 -6.86
CA CYS A 78 6.43 -4.92 -7.66
C CYS A 78 5.27 -4.28 -6.88
N ALA A 79 4.65 -5.04 -5.99
CA ALA A 79 3.56 -4.62 -5.11
C ALA A 79 3.50 -5.54 -3.89
N VAL A 80 2.99 -5.02 -2.77
CA VAL A 80 2.69 -5.79 -1.56
C VAL A 80 1.19 -5.69 -1.26
N GLN A 81 0.58 -6.83 -0.92
CA GLN A 81 -0.75 -6.90 -0.34
C GLN A 81 -0.62 -7.61 1.00
N LEU A 82 -1.16 -7.02 2.06
CA LEU A 82 -1.15 -7.57 3.40
C LEU A 82 -2.59 -7.94 3.79
N ASN A 83 -2.78 -9.10 4.42
CA ASN A 83 -4.04 -9.45 5.05
C ASN A 83 -3.81 -9.57 6.56
N THR A 84 -4.67 -8.93 7.36
CA THR A 84 -4.64 -9.01 8.82
C THR A 84 -5.93 -9.60 9.37
N ASN A 85 -5.81 -10.44 10.37
CA ASN A 85 -6.92 -10.99 11.15
C ASN A 85 -6.71 -10.59 12.62
N ILE A 86 -6.92 -9.31 12.92
CA ILE A 86 -6.68 -8.75 14.25
C ILE A 86 -8.02 -8.63 14.98
N THR A 87 -8.11 -9.26 16.14
CA THR A 87 -9.22 -9.03 17.09
C THR A 87 -8.73 -8.07 18.18
N HIS A 88 -9.51 -7.04 18.46
CA HIS A 88 -9.20 -6.00 19.44
C HIS A 88 -10.48 -5.21 19.77
N THR A 89 -10.72 -4.92 21.05
CA THR A 89 -11.95 -4.25 21.51
C THR A 89 -11.91 -2.72 21.41
N PHE A 90 -10.79 -2.16 20.96
CA PHE A 90 -10.66 -0.73 20.73
C PHE A 90 -9.62 -0.51 19.62
N ALA A 91 -10.04 -0.59 18.36
CA ALA A 91 -9.10 -0.64 17.24
C ALA A 91 -8.19 0.60 17.14
N ALA A 92 -8.63 1.77 17.63
CA ALA A 92 -7.80 2.97 17.68
C ALA A 92 -6.62 2.89 18.66
N ASP A 93 -6.53 1.88 19.52
CA ASP A 93 -5.34 1.70 20.37
C ASP A 93 -4.18 1.00 19.62
N LEU A 94 -4.39 0.62 18.34
CA LEU A 94 -3.42 -0.18 17.60
C LEU A 94 -2.49 0.69 16.76
N GLU A 95 -1.19 0.48 16.93
CA GLU A 95 -0.16 0.90 15.97
C GLU A 95 0.39 -0.31 15.20
N VAL A 96 0.00 -0.41 13.93
CA VAL A 96 0.33 -1.54 13.07
C VAL A 96 1.39 -1.13 12.04
N PHE A 97 2.54 -1.80 12.09
CA PHE A 97 3.66 -1.58 11.17
C PHE A 97 4.06 -2.88 10.47
N LEU A 98 4.48 -2.78 9.22
CA LEU A 98 5.09 -3.88 8.47
C LEU A 98 6.55 -3.53 8.17
N MET A 99 7.48 -4.40 8.56
CA MET A 99 8.90 -4.24 8.28
C MET A 99 9.34 -5.20 7.17
N SER A 100 10.02 -4.68 6.15
CA SER A 100 10.61 -5.48 5.08
C SER A 100 11.92 -6.14 5.51
N PRO A 101 12.42 -7.16 4.79
CA PRO A 101 13.73 -7.76 5.06
C PRO A 101 14.92 -6.77 4.96
N ALA A 102 14.73 -5.65 4.26
CA ALA A 102 15.71 -4.56 4.17
C ALA A 102 15.59 -3.54 5.31
N ALA A 103 14.80 -3.84 6.35
CA ALA A 103 14.49 -2.98 7.50
C ALA A 103 13.73 -1.67 7.15
N THR A 104 13.11 -1.59 5.97
CA THR A 104 12.15 -0.52 5.67
C THR A 104 10.86 -0.79 6.42
N THR A 105 10.32 0.21 7.11
CA THR A 105 9.05 0.08 7.84
C THR A 105 7.97 0.89 7.15
N THR A 106 6.83 0.27 6.87
CA THR A 106 5.61 0.92 6.39
C THR A 106 4.57 0.93 7.51
N THR A 107 3.96 2.08 7.73
CA THR A 107 2.78 2.22 8.61
C THR A 107 1.56 1.66 7.91
N ILE A 108 0.92 0.65 8.51
CA ILE A 108 -0.31 0.09 7.96
C ILE A 108 -1.51 0.90 8.45
N THR A 109 -1.63 1.07 9.77
CA THR A 109 -2.63 1.92 10.40
C THR A 109 -2.20 2.30 11.81
N THR A 110 -2.50 3.53 12.23
CA THR A 110 -2.34 4.02 13.60
C THR A 110 -3.60 4.77 14.00
N ASP A 111 -4.05 4.63 15.24
CA ASP A 111 -5.16 5.41 15.80
C ASP A 111 -6.52 5.33 15.06
N ASN A 112 -6.70 4.37 14.13
CA ASN A 112 -7.93 4.22 13.35
C ASN A 112 -8.83 3.10 13.88
N GLY A 113 -10.12 3.15 13.52
CA GLY A 113 -11.12 2.19 13.98
C GLY A 113 -11.96 2.69 15.16
N ALA A 114 -11.54 3.77 15.82
CA ALA A 114 -12.16 4.31 17.02
C ALA A 114 -12.38 3.22 18.10
N GLY A 115 -13.40 3.36 18.93
CA GLY A 115 -13.79 2.35 19.93
C GLY A 115 -14.60 1.18 19.37
N ASN A 116 -14.39 0.81 18.11
CA ASN A 116 -15.06 -0.32 17.49
C ASN A 116 -14.22 -1.59 17.63
N ASP A 117 -14.89 -2.69 17.93
CA ASP A 117 -14.35 -4.03 18.07
C ASP A 117 -14.07 -4.67 16.71
N ASP A 118 -12.93 -5.35 16.60
CA ASP A 118 -12.59 -6.31 15.54
C ASP A 118 -12.69 -5.80 14.09
N VAL A 119 -12.63 -4.48 13.89
CA VAL A 119 -12.76 -3.88 12.55
C VAL A 119 -11.61 -4.27 11.60
N PHE A 120 -10.47 -4.73 12.15
CA PHE A 120 -9.32 -5.23 11.39
C PHE A 120 -9.24 -6.76 11.30
N ASN A 121 -10.30 -7.47 11.70
CA ASN A 121 -10.37 -8.92 11.62
C ASN A 121 -10.80 -9.36 10.20
N GLY A 122 -9.83 -9.48 9.30
CA GLY A 122 -10.03 -9.84 7.89
C GLY A 122 -9.80 -8.67 6.92
N THR A 123 -9.04 -7.65 7.33
CA THR A 123 -8.72 -6.51 6.46
C THR A 123 -7.65 -6.86 5.45
N GLN A 124 -7.92 -6.56 4.19
CA GLN A 124 -6.92 -6.50 3.13
C GLN A 124 -6.39 -5.07 3.03
N TRP A 125 -5.07 -4.93 3.08
CA TRP A 125 -4.35 -3.67 2.94
C TRP A 125 -3.66 -3.64 1.58
N TYR A 126 -3.93 -2.59 0.80
CA TYR A 126 -3.34 -2.41 -0.52
C TYR A 126 -3.35 -0.94 -0.96
N ASP A 127 -2.24 -0.45 -1.53
CA ASP A 127 -2.11 0.95 -1.99
C ASP A 127 -3.13 1.34 -3.07
N LYS A 128 -3.68 0.37 -3.81
CA LYS A 128 -4.75 0.60 -4.79
C LYS A 128 -6.13 0.19 -4.29
N ALA A 129 -6.31 0.02 -2.98
CA ALA A 129 -7.64 -0.08 -2.41
C ALA A 129 -8.42 1.24 -2.60
N GLY A 130 -9.72 1.22 -2.34
CA GLY A 130 -10.59 2.37 -2.59
C GLY A 130 -10.49 3.46 -1.51
N SER A 131 -10.51 3.06 -0.24
CA SER A 131 -10.66 3.99 0.88
C SER A 131 -9.44 3.98 1.80
N PRO A 132 -8.83 5.14 2.11
CA PRO A 132 -7.83 5.28 3.17
C PRO A 132 -8.38 4.84 4.53
N ALA A 133 -7.53 4.22 5.34
CA ALA A 133 -7.86 3.88 6.73
C ALA A 133 -8.29 5.10 7.54
N THR A 134 -7.63 6.24 7.34
CA THR A 134 -7.92 7.52 8.02
C THR A 134 -9.31 8.07 7.70
N ASP A 135 -9.84 7.74 6.52
CA ASP A 135 -11.08 8.32 5.99
C ASP A 135 -12.24 7.32 6.05
N PHE A 136 -11.97 6.08 6.47
CA PHE A 136 -12.97 5.02 6.49
C PHE A 136 -13.95 5.19 7.66
N ALA A 137 -15.24 5.01 7.38
CA ALA A 137 -16.28 5.01 8.40
C ALA A 137 -16.40 3.62 9.04
N TYR A 138 -15.80 3.44 10.21
CA TYR A 138 -15.80 2.18 10.93
C TYR A 138 -17.13 1.89 11.64
N THR A 139 -17.49 0.61 11.71
CA THR A 139 -18.69 0.12 12.40
C THR A 139 -18.32 -1.05 13.32
N ASN A 140 -18.83 -1.03 14.55
CA ASN A 140 -18.55 -2.06 15.56
C ASN A 140 -18.81 -3.49 15.04
N LEU A 141 -17.85 -4.39 15.22
CA LEU A 141 -17.91 -5.80 14.79
C LEU A 141 -18.10 -6.00 13.28
N VAL A 142 -17.79 -4.98 12.46
CA VAL A 142 -17.82 -5.08 11.00
C VAL A 142 -16.42 -4.89 10.46
N THR A 143 -15.92 -5.90 9.74
CA THR A 143 -14.61 -5.85 9.09
C THR A 143 -14.56 -4.69 8.08
N ALA A 144 -13.59 -3.79 8.26
CA ALA A 144 -13.27 -2.73 7.31
C ALA A 144 -12.29 -3.28 6.26
N THR A 145 -12.74 -3.50 5.03
CA THR A 145 -11.92 -4.09 3.97
C THR A 145 -12.46 -3.79 2.57
N PRO A 146 -11.60 -3.64 1.54
CA PRO A 146 -10.16 -3.40 1.63
C PRO A 146 -9.85 -1.94 2.04
N LEU A 147 -8.68 -1.71 2.63
CA LEU A 147 -8.21 -0.36 3.03
C LEU A 147 -6.87 0.00 2.40
N VAL A 148 -6.71 1.28 2.08
CA VAL A 148 -5.39 1.85 1.76
C VAL A 148 -4.69 2.12 3.10
N PRO A 149 -3.48 1.57 3.32
CA PRO A 149 -2.70 1.86 4.52
C PRO A 149 -2.31 3.34 4.62
N GLU A 150 -1.93 3.77 5.81
CA GLU A 150 -1.48 5.16 6.03
C GLU A 150 -0.13 5.49 5.38
N GLY A 151 0.77 4.49 5.31
CA GLY A 151 2.04 4.57 4.60
C GLY A 151 1.99 3.76 3.30
N ALA A 152 2.76 4.18 2.30
CA ALA A 152 2.87 3.46 1.03
C ALA A 152 3.55 2.09 1.19
N MET A 153 3.05 1.08 0.48
CA MET A 153 3.54 -0.32 0.49
C MET A 153 4.21 -0.76 -0.81
#